data_AF-A0A932GNP0-F1
#
_entry.id   AF-A0A932GNP0-F1
#
_cell.length_a   1.000
_cell.length_b   1.000
_cell.length_c   1.000
_cell.angle_alpha   90.00
_cell.angle_beta   90.00
_cell.angle_gamma   90.00
#
_symmetry.space_group_name_H-M   'P 1'
#
loop_
_entity.id
_entity.type
_entity.pdbx_description
1 polymer ?
#
loop_
_entity_poly.entity_id
_entity_poly.type
_entity_poly.pdbx_seq_one_letter_code
_entity_poly.pdbx_strand_id
1 'polypeptide(L)'
;MKRQPRIPSYFRCVLRDPSEITPFVVQFLDSPFVDKNVPFPVPSFTELKQFLRAHGRDASLRRCFGALFDYLEIQDGEEEGVVTWGEDAYCNTLEVKSVLDLVFPLLEEVKARGILFGDRIEIGFALPLIMTNPRLPREEICSEILRYGGNARELAFHLHHPRPRRAPYEGALWIDLREKAPPKSREASRRGEAGILEVPIENPWISPRLHLSVSVRYNSQFRGYWLSQMYHLAANLRGNDPLPELIVEDWRDFKNRESGA
;
A
#
# COMPACT_ATOMS: atom_id res chain seq x y z
N MET A 1 -15.22 -2.99 -31.84
CA MET A 1 -14.61 -2.43 -30.62
C MET A 1 -13.89 -3.55 -29.88
N LYS A 2 -12.58 -3.47 -29.65
CA LYS A 2 -11.88 -4.43 -28.78
C LYS A 2 -12.39 -4.20 -27.35
N ARG A 3 -12.95 -5.24 -26.71
CA ARG A 3 -13.34 -5.15 -25.29
C ARG A 3 -12.08 -4.89 -24.47
N GLN A 4 -12.12 -3.88 -23.59
CA GLN A 4 -11.02 -3.66 -22.65
C GLN A 4 -10.87 -4.89 -21.75
N PRO A 5 -9.64 -5.28 -21.36
CA PRO A 5 -9.44 -6.41 -20.49
C PRO A 5 -10.15 -6.19 -19.14
N ARG A 6 -10.62 -7.28 -18.53
CA ARG A 6 -11.12 -7.23 -17.15
C ARG A 6 -9.97 -6.82 -16.22
N ILE A 7 -10.29 -5.98 -15.25
CA ILE A 7 -9.37 -5.52 -14.21
C ILE A 7 -9.56 -6.43 -13.00
N PRO A 8 -8.50 -7.04 -12.47
CA PRO A 8 -8.58 -7.79 -11.22
C PRO A 8 -9.05 -6.87 -10.09
N SER A 9 -9.92 -7.40 -9.24
CA SER A 9 -10.39 -6.78 -8.00
C SER A 9 -9.51 -7.18 -6.81
N TYR A 10 -8.86 -8.34 -6.89
CA TYR A 10 -8.04 -8.88 -5.79
C TYR A 10 -6.56 -8.83 -6.09
N PHE A 11 -5.77 -8.49 -5.09
CA PHE A 11 -4.34 -8.74 -5.07
C PHE A 11 -4.11 -10.26 -4.96
N ARG A 12 -3.08 -10.76 -5.63
CA ARG A 12 -2.84 -12.21 -5.78
C ARG A 12 -2.13 -12.82 -4.55
N CYS A 13 -2.57 -12.44 -3.35
CA CYS A 13 -2.08 -12.94 -2.07
C CYS A 13 -3.25 -12.94 -1.08
N VAL A 14 -3.29 -13.93 -0.20
CA VAL A 14 -4.30 -14.04 0.86
C VAL A 14 -3.59 -14.08 2.20
N LEU A 15 -4.05 -13.27 3.13
CA LEU A 15 -3.59 -13.27 4.51
C LEU A 15 -4.50 -14.16 5.35
N ARG A 16 -3.94 -14.85 6.34
CA ARG A 16 -4.72 -15.71 7.24
C ARG A 16 -5.51 -14.88 8.25
N ASP A 17 -4.84 -13.92 8.88
CA ASP A 17 -5.40 -13.09 9.94
C ASP A 17 -4.62 -11.76 10.11
N PRO A 18 -5.05 -10.84 11.00
CA PRO A 18 -4.39 -9.54 11.19
C PRO A 18 -2.90 -9.61 11.53
N SER A 19 -2.40 -10.70 12.14
CA SER A 19 -0.99 -10.82 12.51
C SER A 19 -0.05 -10.91 11.30
N GLU A 20 -0.58 -11.26 10.12
CA GLU A 20 0.20 -11.34 8.90
C GLU A 20 0.34 -9.99 8.18
N ILE A 21 -0.39 -8.95 8.59
CA ILE A 21 -0.38 -7.66 7.90
C ILE A 21 0.99 -6.98 8.01
N THR A 22 1.60 -6.87 9.19
CA THR A 22 2.92 -6.25 9.32
C THR A 22 3.99 -7.01 8.52
N PRO A 23 4.12 -8.35 8.61
CA PRO A 23 4.99 -9.11 7.73
C PRO A 23 4.71 -8.90 6.24
N PHE A 24 3.45 -8.85 5.83
CA PHE A 24 3.05 -8.58 4.44
C PHE A 24 3.51 -7.19 3.98
N VAL A 25 3.23 -6.14 4.76
CA VAL A 25 3.63 -4.76 4.45
C VAL A 25 5.15 -4.68 4.29
N VAL A 26 5.91 -5.27 5.21
CA VAL A 26 7.38 -5.29 5.12
C VAL A 26 7.83 -5.98 3.84
N GLN A 27 7.35 -7.19 3.55
CA GLN A 27 7.74 -7.91 2.34
C GLN A 27 7.32 -7.17 1.07
N PHE A 28 6.18 -6.48 1.10
CA PHE A 28 5.69 -5.66 -0.01
C PHE A 28 6.60 -4.47 -0.27
N LEU A 29 6.89 -3.66 0.76
CA LEU A 29 7.75 -2.48 0.66
C LEU A 29 9.20 -2.85 0.37
N ASP A 30 9.65 -4.00 0.89
CA ASP A 30 10.98 -4.54 0.60
C ASP A 30 11.08 -5.28 -0.74
N SER A 31 10.00 -5.35 -1.49
CA SER A 31 9.99 -5.99 -2.78
C SER A 31 10.86 -5.23 -3.79
N PRO A 32 11.58 -5.92 -4.70
CA PRO A 32 12.26 -5.28 -5.82
C PRO A 32 11.31 -4.62 -6.83
N PHE A 33 9.99 -4.82 -6.67
CA PHE A 33 8.94 -4.21 -7.49
C PHE A 33 8.48 -2.84 -6.94
N VAL A 34 9.00 -2.42 -5.78
CA VAL A 34 8.79 -1.10 -5.16
C VAL A 34 10.10 -0.31 -5.21
N ASP A 35 10.02 1.00 -5.47
CA ASP A 35 11.18 1.90 -5.49
C ASP A 35 11.58 2.29 -4.06
N LYS A 36 12.61 1.62 -3.53
CA LYS A 36 13.13 1.88 -2.19
C LYS A 36 14.02 3.11 -2.07
N ASN A 37 14.36 3.76 -3.19
CA ASN A 37 15.18 4.97 -3.15
C ASN A 37 14.38 6.21 -2.74
N VAL A 38 13.06 6.04 -2.53
CA VAL A 38 12.15 7.09 -2.09
C VAL A 38 11.60 6.67 -0.73
N PRO A 39 11.78 7.48 0.32
CA PRO A 39 11.12 7.25 1.60
C PRO A 39 9.60 7.17 1.44
N PHE A 40 8.95 6.34 2.25
CA PHE A 40 7.51 6.10 2.18
C PHE A 40 6.78 7.19 2.97
N PRO A 41 5.90 8.00 2.34
CA PRO A 41 5.05 8.91 3.10
C PRO A 41 3.99 8.11 3.87
N VAL A 42 3.88 8.34 5.18
CA VAL A 42 2.94 7.68 6.08
C VAL A 42 2.18 8.73 6.90
N PRO A 43 1.20 9.44 6.30
CA PRO A 43 0.49 10.55 6.96
C PRO A 43 -0.12 10.16 8.31
N SER A 44 -0.64 8.94 8.41
CA SER A 44 -1.20 8.37 9.64
C SER A 44 -0.21 8.35 10.81
N PHE A 45 1.09 8.26 10.55
CA PHE A 45 2.11 8.31 11.60
C PHE A 45 2.38 9.75 12.07
N THR A 46 2.24 10.74 11.18
CA THR A 46 2.22 12.15 11.61
C THR A 46 1.10 12.38 12.60
N GLU A 47 -0.11 11.92 12.27
CA GLU A 47 -1.30 12.09 13.11
C GLU A 47 -1.11 11.44 14.49
N LEU A 48 -0.61 10.21 14.50
CA LEU A 48 -0.25 9.50 15.72
C LEU A 48 0.77 10.29 16.54
N LYS A 49 1.84 10.79 15.91
CA LYS A 49 2.90 11.57 16.58
C LYS A 49 2.35 12.89 17.15
N GLN A 50 1.50 13.60 16.41
CA GLN A 50 0.84 14.81 16.88
C GLN A 50 -0.08 14.54 18.06
N PHE A 51 -0.88 13.47 18.00
CA PHE A 51 -1.75 13.04 19.10
C PHE A 51 -0.94 12.77 20.37
N LEU A 52 0.13 11.96 20.27
CA LEU A 52 0.96 11.62 21.42
C LEU A 52 1.61 12.89 22.00
N ARG A 53 2.19 13.76 21.17
CA ARG A 53 2.78 15.04 21.62
C ARG A 53 1.78 15.91 22.38
N ALA A 54 0.56 16.05 21.87
CA ALA A 54 -0.50 16.83 22.52
C ALA A 54 -0.88 16.26 23.90
N HIS A 55 -0.70 14.95 24.09
CA HIS A 55 -1.10 14.23 25.31
C HIS A 55 0.10 13.72 26.13
N GLY A 56 1.30 14.22 25.90
CA GLY A 56 2.52 13.75 26.56
C GLY A 56 2.55 13.91 28.08
N ARG A 57 1.62 14.64 28.69
CA ARG A 57 1.51 14.74 30.16
C ARG A 57 0.41 13.86 30.76
N ASP A 58 -0.38 13.19 29.93
CA ASP A 58 -1.44 12.31 30.38
C ASP A 58 -0.85 10.96 30.81
N ALA A 59 -0.82 10.74 32.14
CA ALA A 59 -0.29 9.52 32.73
C ALA A 59 -1.06 8.25 32.31
N SER A 60 -2.35 8.37 32.00
CA SER A 60 -3.16 7.24 31.55
C SER A 60 -2.80 6.83 30.12
N LEU A 61 -2.58 7.82 29.24
CA LEU A 61 -2.14 7.59 27.86
C LEU A 61 -0.69 7.11 27.82
N ARG A 62 0.21 7.66 28.63
CA ARG A 62 1.58 7.13 28.74
C ARG A 62 1.63 5.69 29.25
N ARG A 63 0.71 5.27 30.11
CA ARG A 63 0.62 3.86 30.52
C ARG A 63 0.17 2.94 29.39
N CYS A 64 -0.75 3.42 28.54
CA CYS A 64 -1.34 2.63 27.46
C CYS A 64 -0.45 2.60 26.20
N PHE A 65 0.13 3.74 25.84
CA PHE A 65 0.92 3.95 24.62
C PHE A 65 2.41 4.15 24.90
N GLY A 66 2.91 3.73 26.07
CA GLY A 66 4.26 4.05 26.56
C GLY A 66 5.37 3.72 25.57
N ALA A 67 5.33 2.53 24.95
CA ALA A 67 6.32 2.15 23.95
C ALA A 67 6.28 3.02 22.67
N LEU A 68 5.11 3.55 22.29
CA LEU A 68 5.00 4.50 21.18
C LEU A 68 5.52 5.89 21.56
N PHE A 69 5.29 6.33 22.81
CA PHE A 69 5.91 7.54 23.34
C PHE A 69 7.44 7.43 23.30
N ASP A 70 7.99 6.35 23.87
CA ASP A 70 9.43 6.15 23.96
C ASP A 70 10.06 6.07 22.56
N TYR A 71 9.47 5.29 21.65
CA TYR A 71 9.98 5.13 20.29
C TYR A 71 10.01 6.45 19.51
N LEU A 72 8.94 7.25 19.60
CA LEU A 72 8.85 8.51 18.87
C LEU A 72 9.58 9.68 19.55
N GLU A 73 9.74 9.65 20.88
CA GLU A 73 10.61 10.60 21.61
C GLU A 73 12.10 10.34 21.30
N ILE A 74 12.54 9.08 21.19
CA ILE A 74 13.92 8.74 20.77
C ILE A 74 14.22 9.27 19.37
N GLN A 75 13.27 9.16 18.45
CA GLN A 75 13.40 9.68 17.08
C GLN A 75 13.44 11.21 17.00
N ASP A 76 12.89 11.92 18.00
CA ASP A 76 12.99 13.40 18.09
C ASP A 76 14.32 13.87 18.71
N GLY A 77 15.12 12.96 19.28
CA GLY A 77 16.26 13.27 20.15
C GLY A 77 17.61 13.55 19.49
N GLU A 78 17.82 13.29 18.19
CA GLU A 78 19.15 13.43 17.55
C GLU A 78 19.10 13.75 16.04
N GLU A 79 18.48 14.86 15.62
CA GLU A 79 18.71 15.41 14.27
C GLU A 79 19.08 16.90 14.32
N GLU A 80 20.30 17.20 14.78
CA GLU A 80 20.99 18.40 14.34
C GLU A 80 21.35 18.25 12.86
N GLY A 81 20.53 18.84 11.98
CA GLY A 81 21.02 19.29 10.67
C GLY A 81 20.48 18.63 9.40
N VAL A 82 19.36 17.89 9.43
CA VAL A 82 18.73 17.41 8.18
C VAL A 82 17.27 17.86 8.09
N VAL A 83 17.15 19.07 7.58
CA VAL A 83 16.04 19.66 6.85
C VAL A 83 14.59 19.39 7.31
N THR A 84 13.96 20.46 7.77
CA THR A 84 12.52 20.64 7.84
C THR A 84 11.85 20.44 6.47
N TRP A 85 11.10 19.35 6.28
CA TRP A 85 10.23 19.13 5.12
C TRP A 85 8.82 18.69 5.56
N GLY A 86 7.79 19.16 4.84
CA GLY A 86 6.43 19.39 5.33
C GLY A 86 5.60 18.16 5.74
N GLU A 87 4.67 18.45 6.67
CA GLU A 87 3.42 17.79 7.14
C GLU A 87 3.30 16.24 7.20
N ASP A 88 3.95 15.45 6.35
CA ASP A 88 3.85 13.97 6.36
C ASP A 88 5.13 13.29 6.85
N ALA A 89 4.99 12.22 7.64
CA ALA A 89 6.11 11.40 8.11
C ALA A 89 6.65 10.56 6.94
N TYR A 90 7.95 10.65 6.68
CA TYR A 90 8.63 9.82 5.69
C TYR A 90 9.40 8.73 6.40
N CYS A 91 9.08 7.48 6.10
CA CYS A 91 9.64 6.32 6.77
C CYS A 91 10.37 5.40 5.81
N ASN A 92 11.43 4.74 6.28
CA ASN A 92 11.96 3.53 5.65
C ASN A 92 11.16 2.29 6.09
N THR A 93 11.40 1.12 5.48
CA THR A 93 10.65 -0.10 5.79
C THR A 93 10.75 -0.52 7.27
N LEU A 94 11.91 -0.30 7.91
CA LEU A 94 12.13 -0.68 9.30
C LEU A 94 11.34 0.21 10.27
N GLU A 95 11.25 1.50 9.99
CA GLU A 95 10.42 2.45 10.75
C GLU A 95 8.94 2.11 10.60
N VAL A 96 8.48 1.82 9.38
CA VAL A 96 7.12 1.34 9.12
C VAL A 96 6.84 0.10 9.97
N LYS A 97 7.71 -0.91 9.91
CA LYS A 97 7.59 -2.13 10.71
C LYS A 97 7.47 -1.82 12.20
N SER A 98 8.39 -1.02 12.73
CA SER A 98 8.49 -0.75 14.16
C SER A 98 7.23 -0.05 14.68
N VAL A 99 6.73 0.95 13.97
CA VAL A 99 5.50 1.64 14.36
C VAL A 99 4.29 0.72 14.22
N LEU A 100 4.18 -0.07 13.14
CA LEU A 100 3.08 -1.03 12.99
C LEU A 100 3.07 -2.07 14.11
N ASP A 101 4.23 -2.64 14.48
CA ASP A 101 4.34 -3.61 15.58
C ASP A 101 3.90 -3.02 16.93
N LEU A 102 4.09 -1.71 17.12
CA LEU A 102 3.65 -1.00 18.33
C LEU A 102 2.17 -0.59 18.29
N VAL A 103 1.65 -0.25 17.11
CA VAL A 103 0.25 0.18 16.92
C VAL A 103 -0.72 -1.00 16.89
N PHE A 104 -0.34 -2.12 16.27
CA PHE A 104 -1.22 -3.27 16.05
C PHE A 104 -1.85 -3.83 17.33
N PRO A 105 -1.09 -4.01 18.44
CA PRO A 105 -1.65 -4.44 19.71
C PRO A 105 -2.62 -3.45 20.35
N LEU A 106 -2.66 -2.20 19.87
CA LEU A 106 -3.42 -1.08 20.44
C LEU A 106 -4.53 -0.58 19.50
N LEU A 107 -4.85 -1.32 18.42
CA LEU A 107 -5.77 -0.84 17.37
C LEU A 107 -7.17 -0.52 17.90
N GLU A 108 -7.66 -1.24 18.90
CA GLU A 108 -8.96 -0.95 19.53
C GLU A 108 -8.94 0.41 20.25
N GLU A 109 -7.88 0.67 21.02
CA GLU A 109 -7.69 1.94 21.72
C GLU A 109 -7.44 3.10 20.75
N VAL A 110 -6.64 2.87 19.71
CA VAL A 110 -6.37 3.83 18.63
C VAL A 110 -7.69 4.23 17.96
N LYS A 111 -8.54 3.25 17.64
CA LYS A 111 -9.86 3.45 17.05
C LYS A 111 -10.81 4.19 17.99
N ALA A 112 -10.95 3.70 19.23
CA ALA A 112 -11.86 4.26 20.22
C ALA A 112 -11.56 5.74 20.54
N ARG A 113 -10.29 6.14 20.41
CA ARG A 113 -9.83 7.51 20.67
C ARG A 113 -9.80 8.38 19.41
N GLY A 114 -10.10 7.83 18.24
CA GLY A 114 -10.10 8.58 16.97
C GLY A 114 -8.74 9.17 16.62
N ILE A 115 -7.66 8.45 16.93
CA ILE A 115 -6.28 8.95 16.72
C ILE A 115 -5.95 9.07 15.23
N LEU A 116 -6.46 8.15 14.41
CA LEU A 116 -6.25 8.12 12.96
C LEU A 116 -7.38 8.86 12.24
N PHE A 117 -7.05 9.77 11.35
CA PHE A 117 -8.04 10.44 10.51
C PHE A 117 -8.61 9.46 9.48
N GLY A 118 -9.91 9.16 9.61
CA GLY A 118 -10.61 8.27 8.69
C GLY A 118 -10.37 6.78 8.94
N ASP A 119 -9.98 6.39 10.16
CA ASP A 119 -9.86 4.99 10.60
C ASP A 119 -8.93 4.14 9.70
N ARG A 120 -7.86 4.76 9.21
CA ARG A 120 -6.94 4.14 8.24
C ARG A 120 -5.48 4.39 8.60
N ILE A 121 -4.66 3.38 8.34
CA ILE A 121 -3.22 3.55 8.18
C ILE A 121 -2.91 3.57 6.68
N GLU A 122 -2.40 4.69 6.19
CA GLU A 122 -1.98 4.89 4.80
C GLU A 122 -0.46 4.90 4.70
N ILE A 123 0.09 4.01 3.87
CA ILE A 123 1.52 3.92 3.59
C ILE A 123 1.72 4.12 2.09
N GLY A 124 2.14 5.32 1.70
CA GLY A 124 2.46 5.64 0.32
C GLY A 124 3.73 4.96 -0.15
N PHE A 125 3.75 4.56 -1.41
CA PHE A 125 4.92 3.98 -2.05
C PHE A 125 4.93 4.29 -3.55
N ALA A 126 6.07 4.04 -4.20
CA ALA A 126 6.19 4.23 -5.64
C ALA A 126 6.69 2.95 -6.33
N LEU A 127 6.26 2.73 -7.56
CA LEU A 127 6.92 1.79 -8.46
C LEU A 127 8.18 2.42 -9.05
N PRO A 128 9.18 1.61 -9.45
CA PRO A 128 10.28 2.08 -10.28
C PRO A 128 9.77 2.77 -11.55
N LEU A 129 10.50 3.78 -12.03
CA LEU A 129 10.24 4.37 -13.34
C LEU A 129 10.41 3.31 -14.43
N ILE A 130 9.71 3.45 -15.56
CA ILE A 130 9.79 2.49 -16.69
C ILE A 130 11.26 2.27 -17.11
N MET A 131 12.05 3.35 -17.12
CA MET A 131 13.44 3.32 -17.55
C MET A 131 14.38 2.63 -16.56
N THR A 132 14.01 2.60 -15.30
CA THR A 132 14.81 2.06 -14.19
C THR A 132 14.20 0.80 -13.59
N ASN A 133 13.14 0.25 -14.20
CA ASN A 133 12.52 -0.98 -13.74
C ASN A 133 13.52 -2.15 -13.88
N PRO A 134 13.89 -2.83 -12.79
CA PRO A 134 14.91 -3.87 -12.83
C PRO A 134 14.38 -5.26 -13.19
N ARG A 135 13.07 -5.43 -13.39
CA ARG A 135 12.39 -6.74 -13.45
C ARG A 135 11.58 -6.97 -14.71
N LEU A 136 10.91 -5.94 -15.23
CA LEU A 136 10.05 -6.05 -16.41
C LEU A 136 10.69 -5.36 -17.61
N PRO A 137 10.77 -6.04 -18.77
CA PRO A 137 11.19 -5.42 -20.02
C PRO A 137 10.35 -4.18 -20.35
N ARG A 138 11.00 -3.17 -20.93
CA ARG A 138 10.31 -1.90 -21.24
C ARG A 138 9.19 -2.10 -22.23
N GLU A 139 9.39 -2.97 -23.21
CA GLU A 139 8.43 -3.30 -24.26
C GLU A 139 7.16 -3.90 -23.66
N GLU A 140 7.30 -4.77 -22.67
CA GLU A 140 6.20 -5.40 -21.93
C GLU A 140 5.43 -4.35 -21.14
N ILE A 141 6.13 -3.50 -20.36
CA ILE A 141 5.52 -2.41 -19.60
C ILE A 141 4.72 -1.48 -20.53
N CYS A 142 5.31 -1.08 -21.67
CA CYS A 142 4.67 -0.20 -22.64
C CYS A 142 3.42 -0.84 -23.26
N SER A 143 3.52 -2.12 -23.65
CA SER A 143 2.40 -2.88 -24.20
C SER A 143 1.24 -2.93 -23.21
N GLU A 144 1.51 -3.24 -21.94
CA GLU A 144 0.47 -3.34 -20.91
C GLU A 144 -0.14 -1.98 -20.57
N ILE A 145 0.65 -0.90 -20.49
CA ILE A 145 0.11 0.46 -20.33
C ILE A 145 -0.90 0.78 -21.45
N LEU A 146 -0.54 0.56 -22.72
CA LEU A 146 -1.41 0.86 -23.85
C LEU A 146 -2.63 -0.06 -23.91
N ARG A 147 -2.45 -1.34 -23.59
CA ARG A 147 -3.52 -2.35 -23.56
C ARG A 147 -4.65 -1.95 -22.60
N TYR A 148 -4.29 -1.35 -21.47
CA TYR A 148 -5.24 -0.90 -20.43
C TYR A 148 -5.71 0.55 -20.62
N GLY A 149 -5.51 1.13 -21.81
CA GLY A 149 -6.03 2.45 -22.18
C GLY A 149 -5.14 3.63 -21.78
N GLY A 150 -3.89 3.37 -21.42
CA GLY A 150 -2.91 4.42 -21.14
C GLY A 150 -2.64 5.31 -22.35
N ASN A 151 -2.33 6.58 -22.11
CA ASN A 151 -2.09 7.57 -23.15
C ASN A 151 -0.70 7.38 -23.79
N ALA A 152 -0.66 7.11 -25.10
CA ALA A 152 0.59 6.88 -25.83
C ALA A 152 1.55 8.09 -25.82
N ARG A 153 1.03 9.32 -25.86
CA ARG A 153 1.86 10.54 -25.81
C ARG A 153 2.50 10.71 -24.45
N GLU A 154 1.75 10.39 -23.41
CA GLU A 154 2.23 10.44 -22.03
C GLU A 154 3.25 9.33 -21.76
N LEU A 155 2.99 8.12 -22.24
CA LEU A 155 3.98 7.03 -22.22
C LEU A 155 5.28 7.46 -22.92
N ALA A 156 5.19 8.03 -24.13
CA ALA A 156 6.36 8.53 -24.85
C ALA A 156 7.12 9.61 -24.06
N PHE A 157 6.41 10.53 -23.39
CA PHE A 157 7.04 11.49 -22.49
C PHE A 157 7.81 10.79 -21.36
N HIS A 158 7.21 9.78 -20.72
CA HIS A 158 7.85 9.04 -19.64
C HIS A 158 9.06 8.20 -20.07
N LEU A 159 9.14 7.80 -21.34
CA LEU A 159 10.27 7.05 -21.91
C LEU A 159 11.45 7.94 -22.30
N HIS A 160 11.19 9.18 -22.73
CA HIS A 160 12.22 10.06 -23.31
C HIS A 160 12.61 11.23 -22.41
N HIS A 161 11.83 11.54 -21.37
CA HIS A 161 12.14 12.61 -20.44
C HIS A 161 13.13 12.14 -19.36
N PRO A 162 14.22 12.88 -19.07
CA PRO A 162 15.24 12.47 -18.09
C PRO A 162 14.72 12.45 -16.64
N ARG A 163 13.64 13.19 -16.37
CA ARG A 163 12.97 13.28 -15.06
C ARG A 163 11.45 13.30 -15.27
N PRO A 164 10.81 12.15 -15.53
CA PRO A 164 9.37 12.13 -15.71
C PRO A 164 8.65 12.43 -14.39
N ARG A 165 7.38 12.82 -14.46
CA ARG A 165 6.55 13.02 -13.27
C ARG A 165 6.39 11.69 -12.50
N ARG A 166 6.42 11.74 -11.17
CA ARG A 166 6.29 10.53 -10.33
C ARG A 166 4.85 10.11 -10.07
N ALA A 167 3.89 11.03 -10.10
CA ALA A 167 2.48 10.76 -9.82
C ALA A 167 1.87 9.50 -10.50
N PRO A 168 2.22 9.12 -11.74
CA PRO A 168 1.69 7.89 -12.36
C PRO A 168 2.22 6.58 -11.72
N TYR A 169 3.33 6.67 -11.00
CA TYR A 169 4.02 5.57 -10.31
C TYR A 169 3.72 5.53 -8.81
N GLU A 170 3.01 6.52 -8.28
CA GLU A 170 2.66 6.62 -6.86
C GLU A 170 1.38 5.83 -6.56
N GLY A 171 1.42 5.11 -5.44
CA GLY A 171 0.31 4.32 -4.91
C GLY A 171 0.36 4.30 -3.39
N ALA A 172 -0.57 3.56 -2.78
CA ALA A 172 -0.64 3.45 -1.34
C ALA A 172 -1.12 2.07 -0.90
N LEU A 173 -0.56 1.58 0.21
CA LEU A 173 -1.14 0.49 0.98
C LEU A 173 -2.09 1.11 2.01
N TRP A 174 -3.33 0.65 2.01
CA TRP A 174 -4.35 1.07 2.96
C TRP A 174 -4.70 -0.09 3.88
N ILE A 175 -4.63 0.17 5.19
CA ILE A 175 -5.12 -0.72 6.23
C ILE A 175 -6.29 0.01 6.90
N ASP A 176 -7.51 -0.38 6.58
CA ASP A 176 -8.72 0.21 7.18
C ASP A 176 -9.13 -0.55 8.44
N LEU A 177 -9.52 0.19 9.48
CA LEU A 177 -10.16 -0.31 10.69
C LEU A 177 -11.68 -0.14 10.57
N ARG A 178 -12.42 -1.23 10.50
CA ARG A 178 -13.86 -1.21 10.21
C ARG A 178 -14.68 -1.83 11.34
N GLU A 179 -15.75 -1.12 11.75
CA GLU A 179 -16.68 -1.60 12.78
C GLU A 179 -17.87 -2.41 12.23
N LYS A 180 -18.12 -2.31 10.92
CA LYS A 180 -19.18 -3.07 10.22
C LYS A 180 -18.58 -3.77 9.02
N ALA A 181 -18.96 -5.05 8.83
CA ALA A 181 -18.52 -5.84 7.69
C ALA A 181 -18.62 -5.03 6.39
N PRO A 182 -17.65 -5.18 5.45
CA PRO A 182 -17.58 -4.31 4.29
C PRO A 182 -18.93 -4.25 3.58
N PRO A 183 -19.43 -3.08 3.16
CA PRO A 183 -20.40 -3.09 2.08
C PRO A 183 -19.74 -3.84 0.91
N LYS A 184 -20.43 -4.85 0.37
CA LYS A 184 -19.98 -5.58 -0.84
C LYS A 184 -19.60 -4.52 -1.88
N SER A 185 -18.30 -4.42 -2.16
CA SER A 185 -17.60 -3.44 -3.00
C SER A 185 -18.49 -2.42 -3.72
N ARG A 186 -18.57 -1.19 -3.19
CA ARG A 186 -19.06 -0.03 -3.98
C ARG A 186 -18.26 1.25 -3.79
N GLU A 187 -17.18 1.24 -3.01
CA GLU A 187 -16.25 2.38 -2.96
C GLU A 187 -15.17 2.28 -4.04
N ALA A 188 -15.58 1.91 -5.26
CA ALA A 188 -14.79 2.16 -6.45
C ALA A 188 -14.97 3.64 -6.83
N SER A 189 -13.89 4.41 -6.66
CA SER A 189 -13.57 5.60 -7.45
C SER A 189 -14.62 6.73 -7.49
N ARG A 190 -14.78 7.49 -6.40
CA ARG A 190 -15.40 8.83 -6.50
C ARG A 190 -14.58 9.85 -7.31
N ARG A 191 -13.36 9.52 -7.75
CA ARG A 191 -12.50 10.40 -8.57
C ARG A 191 -11.94 9.79 -9.87
N GLY A 192 -12.30 8.57 -10.27
CA GLY A 192 -11.89 7.97 -11.57
C GLY A 192 -10.39 7.74 -11.85
N GLU A 193 -9.48 8.36 -11.07
CA GLU A 193 -8.03 8.41 -11.35
C GLU A 193 -7.21 7.28 -10.73
N ALA A 194 -7.84 6.41 -9.93
CA ALA A 194 -7.10 5.32 -9.29
C ALA A 194 -7.95 4.08 -9.07
N GLY A 195 -7.27 2.94 -9.20
CA GLY A 195 -7.80 1.60 -8.97
C GLY A 195 -7.39 1.07 -7.59
N ILE A 196 -8.03 -0.03 -7.22
CA ILE A 196 -7.86 -0.70 -5.93
C ILE A 196 -7.74 -2.21 -6.20
N LEU A 197 -6.79 -2.86 -5.54
CA LEU A 197 -6.73 -4.32 -5.39
C LEU A 197 -6.93 -4.64 -3.91
N GLU A 198 -7.97 -5.39 -3.57
CA GLU A 198 -8.18 -5.86 -2.20
C GLU A 198 -7.20 -7.00 -1.90
N VAL A 199 -6.58 -7.00 -0.72
CA VAL A 199 -5.78 -8.13 -0.23
C VAL A 199 -6.68 -8.92 0.72
N PRO A 200 -7.22 -10.08 0.32
CA PRO A 200 -8.15 -10.83 1.16
C PRO A 200 -7.50 -11.29 2.46
N ILE A 201 -8.28 -11.26 3.54
CA ILE A 201 -7.90 -11.82 4.84
C ILE A 201 -8.95 -12.87 5.19
N GLU A 202 -8.53 -14.12 5.41
CA GLU A 202 -9.46 -15.23 5.71
C GLU A 202 -10.26 -14.95 6.99
N ASN A 203 -9.57 -14.53 8.04
CA ASN A 203 -10.16 -14.05 9.27
C ASN A 203 -9.76 -12.59 9.54
N PRO A 204 -10.55 -11.59 9.13
CA PRO A 204 -10.17 -10.18 9.29
C PRO A 204 -10.36 -9.62 10.70
N TRP A 205 -10.93 -10.39 11.64
CA TRP A 205 -11.40 -9.88 12.92
C TRP A 205 -10.26 -9.72 13.93
N ILE A 206 -10.17 -8.53 14.54
CA ILE A 206 -9.35 -8.28 15.74
C ILE A 206 -10.18 -8.59 16.99
N SER A 207 -11.46 -8.20 16.96
CA SER A 207 -12.42 -8.45 18.04
C SER A 207 -13.83 -8.58 17.47
N PRO A 208 -14.86 -8.92 18.26
CA PRO A 208 -16.23 -9.05 17.75
C PRO A 208 -16.81 -7.79 17.09
N ARG A 209 -16.19 -6.62 17.31
CA ARG A 209 -16.66 -5.33 16.79
C ARG A 209 -15.70 -4.68 15.81
N LEU A 210 -14.47 -5.18 15.69
CA LEU A 210 -13.43 -4.56 14.86
C LEU A 210 -12.80 -5.60 13.94
N HIS A 211 -12.75 -5.28 12.65
CA HIS A 211 -12.04 -6.06 11.66
C HIS A 211 -11.21 -5.14 10.77
N LEU A 212 -10.19 -5.73 10.15
CA LEU A 212 -9.29 -5.04 9.23
C LEU A 212 -9.63 -5.36 7.78
N SER A 213 -9.32 -4.42 6.89
CA SER A 213 -9.17 -4.71 5.47
C SER A 213 -7.89 -4.10 4.94
N VAL A 214 -7.22 -4.81 4.05
CA VAL A 214 -6.00 -4.34 3.40
C VAL A 214 -6.29 -4.16 1.91
N SER A 215 -5.82 -3.05 1.34
CA SER A 215 -5.91 -2.82 -0.10
C SER A 215 -4.70 -2.09 -0.65
N VAL A 216 -4.37 -2.39 -1.91
CA VAL A 216 -3.35 -1.69 -2.69
C VAL A 216 -4.06 -0.71 -3.62
N ARG A 217 -3.74 0.56 -3.47
CA ARG A 217 -4.20 1.63 -4.35
C ARG A 217 -3.14 1.99 -5.35
N TYR A 218 -3.58 2.15 -6.59
CA TYR A 218 -2.70 2.44 -7.71
C TYR A 218 -3.30 3.47 -8.66
N ASN A 219 -2.44 4.23 -9.33
CA ASN A 219 -2.86 5.21 -10.32
C ASN A 219 -3.40 4.52 -11.59
N SER A 220 -4.60 4.91 -12.05
CA SER A 220 -5.24 4.27 -13.20
C SER A 220 -4.60 4.65 -14.54
N GLN A 221 -3.81 5.72 -14.58
CA GLN A 221 -3.13 6.21 -15.77
C GLN A 221 -2.16 5.17 -16.35
N PHE A 222 -1.37 4.51 -15.51
CA PHE A 222 -0.46 3.42 -15.86
C PHE A 222 -0.96 2.07 -15.32
N ARG A 223 -2.28 1.84 -15.36
CA ARG A 223 -2.92 0.64 -14.82
C ARG A 223 -2.26 -0.67 -15.24
N GLY A 224 -1.97 -0.86 -16.53
CA GLY A 224 -1.36 -2.11 -17.01
C GLY A 224 0.02 -2.37 -16.39
N TYR A 225 0.83 -1.33 -16.23
CA TYR A 225 2.11 -1.44 -15.55
C TYR A 225 1.94 -1.80 -14.07
N TRP A 226 1.01 -1.13 -13.38
CA TRP A 226 0.67 -1.43 -11.99
C TRP A 226 0.20 -2.87 -11.81
N LEU A 227 -0.74 -3.34 -12.63
CA LEU A 227 -1.25 -4.71 -12.54
C LEU A 227 -0.15 -5.75 -12.81
N SER A 228 0.74 -5.49 -13.77
CA SER A 228 1.89 -6.37 -14.05
C SER A 228 2.83 -6.44 -12.85
N GLN A 229 3.23 -5.29 -12.31
CA GLN A 229 4.10 -5.22 -11.13
C GLN A 229 3.46 -5.91 -9.92
N MET A 230 2.17 -5.69 -9.67
CA MET A 230 1.45 -6.32 -8.57
C MET A 230 1.32 -7.83 -8.76
N TYR A 231 1.13 -8.32 -9.98
CA TYR A 231 1.12 -9.76 -10.26
C TYR A 231 2.46 -10.40 -9.90
N HIS A 232 3.57 -9.82 -10.36
CA HIS A 232 4.90 -10.35 -10.08
C HIS A 232 5.30 -10.17 -8.61
N LEU A 233 4.95 -9.04 -7.99
CA LEU A 233 5.15 -8.81 -6.57
C LEU A 233 4.44 -9.90 -5.77
N ALA A 234 3.16 -10.14 -6.03
CA ALA A 234 2.38 -11.16 -5.33
C ALA A 234 2.95 -12.57 -5.49
N ALA A 235 3.46 -12.92 -6.67
CA ALA A 235 4.12 -14.21 -6.90
C ALA A 235 5.41 -14.40 -6.08
N ASN A 236 5.99 -13.32 -5.55
CA ASN A 236 7.18 -13.32 -4.71
C ASN A 236 6.89 -13.11 -3.22
N LEU A 237 5.62 -12.83 -2.84
CA LEU A 237 5.19 -12.75 -1.44
C LEU A 237 4.67 -14.11 -0.99
N ARG A 238 5.26 -14.69 0.07
CA ARG A 238 4.94 -15.97 0.77
C ARG A 238 4.48 -17.17 -0.11
N GLY A 239 5.20 -18.28 0.06
CA GLY A 239 5.22 -19.42 -0.86
C GLY A 239 3.94 -20.26 -0.98
N ASN A 240 3.71 -20.75 -2.20
CA ASN A 240 3.00 -21.94 -2.67
C ASN A 240 1.64 -22.35 -2.07
N ASP A 241 1.05 -21.62 -1.14
CA ASP A 241 -0.31 -21.90 -0.68
C ASP A 241 -1.27 -21.69 -1.89
N PRO A 242 -2.14 -22.68 -2.18
CA PRO A 242 -3.03 -22.59 -3.32
C PRO A 242 -3.99 -21.41 -3.13
N LEU A 243 -3.95 -20.47 -4.08
CA LEU A 243 -4.84 -19.32 -4.07
C LEU A 243 -6.30 -19.79 -4.27
N PRO A 244 -7.27 -19.14 -3.60
CA PRO A 244 -8.69 -19.36 -3.86
C PRO A 244 -9.01 -19.24 -5.35
N GLU A 245 -9.89 -20.11 -5.85
CA GLU A 245 -10.26 -20.19 -7.27
C GLU A 245 -10.75 -18.83 -7.81
N LEU A 246 -11.49 -18.07 -7.01
CA LEU A 246 -11.94 -16.73 -7.35
C LEU A 246 -10.77 -15.78 -7.71
N ILE A 247 -9.68 -15.81 -6.95
CA ILE A 247 -8.50 -14.97 -7.21
C ILE A 247 -7.75 -15.48 -8.45
N VAL A 248 -7.64 -16.80 -8.59
CA VAL A 248 -7.02 -17.42 -9.77
C VAL A 248 -7.77 -17.02 -11.04
N GLU A 249 -9.10 -17.08 -11.02
CA GLU A 249 -9.96 -16.66 -12.13
C GLU A 249 -9.84 -15.18 -12.45
N ASP A 250 -9.80 -14.33 -11.41
CA ASP A 250 -9.70 -12.89 -11.57
C ASP A 250 -8.39 -12.48 -12.28
N TRP A 251 -7.33 -13.26 -12.11
CA TRP A 251 -6.04 -13.08 -12.79
C TRP A 251 -5.84 -13.97 -14.03
N ARG A 252 -6.73 -14.93 -14.31
CA ARG A 252 -6.62 -15.86 -15.45
C ARG A 252 -6.67 -15.11 -16.78
N ASP A 253 -7.56 -14.13 -16.90
CA ASP A 253 -7.69 -13.29 -18.10
C ASP A 253 -6.45 -12.40 -18.34
N PHE A 254 -5.76 -12.02 -17.27
CA PHE A 254 -4.49 -11.30 -17.33
C PHE A 254 -3.37 -12.23 -17.84
N LYS A 255 -3.27 -13.46 -17.30
CA LYS A 255 -2.20 -14.44 -17.56
C LYS A 255 -2.28 -15.21 -18.88
N ASN A 256 -3.47 -15.57 -19.35
CA ASN A 256 -3.69 -16.50 -20.47
C ASN A 256 -3.09 -16.06 -21.84
N ARG A 257 -2.31 -14.98 -21.89
CA ARG A 257 -1.65 -14.49 -23.10
C ARG A 257 -0.17 -14.18 -22.97
N GLU A 258 0.44 -14.34 -21.79
CA GLU A 258 1.90 -14.45 -21.69
C GLU A 258 2.40 -15.75 -22.36
N SER A 259 1.56 -16.79 -22.39
CA SER A 259 1.89 -18.11 -22.99
C SER A 259 1.54 -18.22 -24.49
N GLY A 260 1.14 -17.13 -25.14
CA GLY A 260 0.70 -17.11 -26.53
C GLY A 260 1.52 -16.21 -27.44
N ALA A 261 2.77 -15.92 -27.06
CA ALA A 261 3.77 -15.26 -27.89
C ALA A 261 4.73 -16.29 -28.50
#